data_AF-A0A4R8RL83-F1
#
_entry.id   AF-A0A4R8RL83-F1
#
_cell.length_a   1.000
_cell.length_b   1.000
_cell.length_c   1.000
_cell.angle_alpha   90.00
_cell.angle_beta   90.00
_cell.angle_gamma   90.00
#
_symmetry.space_group_name_H-M   'P 1'
#
loop_
_entity.id
_entity.type
_entity.pdbx_description
1 polymer ?
#
loop_
_entity_poly.entity_id
_entity_poly.type
_entity_poly.pdbx_seq_one_letter_code
_entity_poly.pdbx_strand_id
1 'polypeptide(L)'
;MTDAPQHAKTHPASYGVNADAIAVDWNGPNDASRPRNWSPARKWAIVTLNSLATFMVSFSSSVFSGFLLPVEREFDITADVSLLGISLYVLGFAFGPMVWGPASELYGKRRPLWAGYLFFCIFQAVSAVARSPAALFVSRFLQALLGASTLAIMSGMFVDFLTDPTSRGIATAAFSLAVFCGPAAGPIVGNAVTAHLGWRRAAWITLLFSAVIGLCAFYVTPETSEATILRRRAQKLWM
;
A
#
# COMPACT_ATOMS: atom_id res chain seq x y z
N MET A 1 -38.82 -36.30 -28.38
CA MET A 1 -37.54 -36.76 -28.96
C MET A 1 -37.00 -35.58 -29.76
N THR A 2 -35.94 -34.88 -29.39
CA THR A 2 -34.83 -35.22 -28.48
C THR A 2 -34.09 -33.93 -28.17
N ASP A 3 -33.91 -33.65 -26.87
CA ASP A 3 -33.04 -32.58 -26.36
C ASP A 3 -31.58 -32.86 -26.75
N ALA A 4 -30.90 -31.82 -27.26
CA ALA A 4 -29.47 -31.86 -27.51
C ALA A 4 -28.70 -31.59 -26.20
N PRO A 5 -27.72 -32.42 -25.81
CA PRO A 5 -27.05 -32.29 -24.53
C PRO A 5 -26.07 -31.11 -24.53
N GLN A 6 -26.10 -30.38 -23.42
CA GLN A 6 -25.13 -29.34 -23.06
C GLN A 6 -23.71 -29.91 -23.05
N HIS A 7 -22.78 -29.20 -23.68
CA HIS A 7 -21.35 -29.48 -23.63
C HIS A 7 -20.83 -29.46 -22.18
N ALA A 8 -20.69 -30.64 -21.59
CA ALA A 8 -19.89 -30.86 -20.41
C ALA A 8 -18.42 -30.58 -20.74
N LYS A 9 -17.82 -29.58 -20.08
CA LYS A 9 -16.38 -29.37 -20.13
C LYS A 9 -15.71 -30.49 -19.33
N THR A 10 -15.16 -31.48 -20.05
CA THR A 10 -14.31 -32.51 -19.48
C THR A 10 -12.94 -31.90 -19.13
N HIS A 11 -12.65 -31.84 -17.83
CA HIS A 11 -11.30 -31.59 -17.33
C HIS A 11 -10.46 -32.87 -17.57
N PRO A 12 -9.30 -32.80 -18.25
CA PRO A 12 -8.47 -33.99 -18.44
C PRO A 12 -7.54 -34.23 -17.24
N ALA A 13 -7.38 -35.52 -16.93
CA ALA A 13 -6.32 -36.16 -16.15
C ALA A 13 -6.18 -35.76 -14.67
N SER A 14 -6.86 -36.54 -13.84
CA SER A 14 -6.63 -36.72 -12.41
C SER A 14 -5.17 -37.15 -12.10
N TYR A 15 -4.37 -36.22 -11.59
CA TYR A 15 -3.24 -36.56 -10.73
C TYR A 15 -3.78 -36.92 -9.35
N GLY A 16 -3.55 -38.15 -8.89
CA GLY A 16 -3.97 -38.75 -7.62
C GLY A 16 -4.45 -37.79 -6.52
N VAL A 17 -5.71 -37.34 -6.63
CA VAL A 17 -6.39 -36.61 -5.58
C VAL A 17 -6.86 -37.66 -4.59
N ASN A 18 -6.28 -37.67 -3.38
CA ASN A 18 -6.82 -38.44 -2.26
C ASN A 18 -8.34 -38.23 -2.20
N ALA A 19 -9.11 -39.31 -2.12
CA ALA A 19 -10.57 -39.27 -2.07
C ALA A 19 -11.12 -38.44 -0.89
N ASP A 20 -10.26 -38.13 0.09
CA ASP A 20 -10.55 -37.30 1.27
C ASP A 20 -10.12 -35.82 1.11
N ALA A 21 -9.66 -35.39 -0.07
CA ALA A 21 -9.31 -34.00 -0.30
C ALA A 21 -10.59 -33.15 -0.38
N ILE A 22 -10.98 -32.55 0.74
CA ILE A 22 -12.05 -31.54 0.79
C ILE A 22 -11.62 -30.35 -0.09
N ALA A 23 -12.16 -30.30 -1.31
CA ALA A 23 -11.98 -29.15 -2.20
C ALA A 23 -12.74 -27.95 -1.61
N VAL A 24 -12.00 -27.03 -1.00
CA VAL A 24 -12.58 -25.82 -0.40
C VAL A 24 -12.78 -24.78 -1.50
N ASP A 25 -14.03 -24.65 -1.93
CA ASP A 25 -14.47 -23.65 -2.90
C ASP A 25 -15.43 -22.63 -2.26
N TRP A 26 -15.88 -21.66 -3.04
CA TRP A 26 -16.89 -20.69 -2.64
C TRP A 26 -18.26 -21.33 -2.43
N ASN A 27 -19.11 -20.73 -1.60
CA ASN A 27 -20.47 -21.22 -1.32
C ASN A 27 -21.46 -20.98 -2.50
N GLY A 28 -20.95 -20.77 -3.72
CA GLY A 28 -21.69 -20.43 -4.92
C GLY A 28 -21.18 -19.17 -5.63
N PRO A 29 -21.72 -18.85 -6.83
CA PRO A 29 -21.26 -17.74 -7.66
C PRO A 29 -21.46 -16.36 -7.01
N ASN A 30 -22.45 -16.23 -6.10
CA ASN A 30 -22.80 -14.98 -5.40
C ASN A 30 -22.28 -14.91 -3.95
N ASP A 31 -21.27 -15.71 -3.57
CA ASP A 31 -20.68 -15.65 -2.23
C ASP A 31 -20.21 -14.21 -1.91
N ALA A 32 -20.77 -13.60 -0.86
CA ALA A 32 -20.50 -12.22 -0.47
C ALA A 32 -19.06 -11.99 0.04
N SER A 33 -18.40 -13.06 0.47
CA SER A 33 -17.00 -13.00 0.89
C SER A 33 -16.01 -13.01 -0.28
N ARG A 34 -16.49 -13.30 -1.50
CA ARG A 34 -15.68 -13.22 -2.71
C ARG A 34 -15.46 -11.75 -3.09
N PRO A 35 -14.20 -11.28 -3.19
CA PRO A 35 -13.88 -9.87 -3.50
C PRO A 35 -14.54 -9.33 -4.77
N ARG A 36 -14.70 -10.19 -5.78
CA ARG A 36 -15.34 -9.86 -7.05
C ARG A 36 -16.84 -9.52 -6.92
N ASN A 37 -17.51 -9.99 -5.88
CA ASN A 37 -18.95 -9.80 -5.68
C ASN A 37 -19.29 -8.57 -4.82
N TRP A 38 -18.30 -7.81 -4.36
CA TRP A 38 -18.55 -6.59 -3.57
C TRP A 38 -19.27 -5.52 -4.38
N SER A 39 -20.03 -4.66 -3.69
CA SER A 39 -20.71 -3.53 -4.32
C SER A 39 -19.71 -2.56 -4.98
N PRO A 40 -20.07 -1.92 -6.10
CA PRO A 40 -19.19 -0.96 -6.77
C PRO A 40 -18.71 0.16 -5.85
N ALA A 41 -19.60 0.68 -5.00
CA ALA A 41 -19.26 1.73 -4.02
C ALA A 41 -18.14 1.29 -3.07
N ARG A 42 -18.18 0.05 -2.57
CA ARG A 42 -17.12 -0.50 -1.71
C ARG A 42 -15.80 -0.62 -2.47
N LYS A 43 -15.84 -1.14 -3.70
CA LYS A 43 -14.64 -1.30 -4.54
C LYS A 43 -13.96 0.05 -4.81
N TRP A 44 -14.73 1.07 -5.18
CA TRP A 44 -14.20 2.40 -5.43
C TRP A 44 -13.72 3.11 -4.16
N ALA A 45 -14.42 2.94 -3.02
CA ALA A 45 -13.92 3.43 -1.74
C ALA A 45 -12.56 2.83 -1.37
N ILE A 46 -12.36 1.53 -1.60
CA ILE A 46 -11.06 0.86 -1.43
C ILE A 46 -10.03 1.50 -2.36
N VAL A 47 -10.30 1.64 -3.66
CA VAL A 47 -9.36 2.24 -4.62
C VAL A 47 -8.96 3.65 -4.21
N THR A 48 -9.92 4.52 -3.90
CA THR A 48 -9.66 5.91 -3.52
C THR A 48 -8.85 6.03 -2.23
N LEU A 49 -9.24 5.33 -1.16
CA LEU A 49 -8.55 5.41 0.13
C LEU A 49 -7.13 4.86 0.06
N ASN A 50 -6.92 3.75 -0.65
CA ASN A 50 -5.59 3.17 -0.82
C ASN A 50 -4.69 4.01 -1.73
N SER A 51 -5.27 4.65 -2.75
CA SER A 51 -4.54 5.60 -3.61
C SER A 51 -4.13 6.84 -2.81
N LEU A 52 -5.02 7.35 -1.96
CA LEU A 52 -4.73 8.47 -1.08
C LEU A 52 -3.69 8.12 0.00
N ALA A 53 -3.73 6.90 0.53
CA ALA A 53 -2.70 6.40 1.44
C ALA A 53 -1.32 6.39 0.75
N THR A 54 -1.25 5.93 -0.50
CA THR A 54 -0.02 5.94 -1.31
C THR A 54 0.43 7.35 -1.66
N PHE A 55 -0.51 8.25 -1.98
CA PHE A 55 -0.23 9.67 -2.17
C PHE A 55 0.49 10.23 -0.94
N MET A 56 0.05 9.90 0.28
CA MET A 56 0.70 10.38 1.50
C MET A 56 2.14 9.87 1.65
N VAL A 57 2.41 8.60 1.30
CA VAL A 57 3.79 8.08 1.30
C VAL A 57 4.64 8.79 0.24
N SER A 58 4.09 9.04 -0.96
CA SER A 58 4.80 9.74 -2.02
C SER A 58 5.02 11.23 -1.69
N PHE A 59 4.01 11.91 -1.14
CA PHE A 59 4.06 13.29 -0.66
C PHE A 59 5.10 13.47 0.46
N SER A 60 5.21 12.50 1.37
CA SER A 60 6.20 12.55 2.45
C SER A 60 7.64 12.53 1.94
N SER A 61 7.90 12.06 0.72
CA SER A 61 9.23 12.08 0.10
C SER A 61 9.68 13.50 -0.22
N SER A 62 8.77 14.29 -0.80
CA SER A 62 9.09 15.59 -1.41
C SER A 62 8.78 16.75 -0.48
N VAL A 63 7.88 16.59 0.50
CA VAL A 63 7.67 17.61 1.54
C VAL A 63 8.97 17.95 2.28
N PHE A 64 9.91 16.99 2.33
CA PHE A 64 11.23 17.16 2.92
C PHE A 64 12.08 18.23 2.21
N SER A 65 11.82 18.54 0.94
CA SER A 65 12.53 19.61 0.24
C SER A 65 12.32 20.96 0.94
N GLY A 66 11.16 21.19 1.55
CA GLY A 66 10.91 22.39 2.33
C GLY A 66 11.55 22.39 3.72
N PHE A 67 12.12 21.26 4.13
CA PHE A 67 12.79 21.12 5.43
C PHE A 67 14.30 21.32 5.32
N LEU A 68 14.88 21.29 4.11
CA LEU A 68 16.33 21.32 3.89
C LEU A 68 17.02 22.48 4.63
N LEU A 69 16.64 23.73 4.31
CA LEU A 69 17.21 24.94 4.93
C LEU A 69 17.07 24.97 6.47
N PRO A 70 15.88 24.71 7.06
CA PRO A 70 15.74 24.60 8.51
C PRO A 70 16.58 23.47 9.14
N VAL A 71 16.66 22.31 8.50
CA VAL A 71 17.43 21.15 8.98
C VAL A 71 18.94 21.44 8.93
N GLU A 72 19.41 22.10 7.88
CA GLU A 72 20.80 22.59 7.75
C GLU A 72 21.17 23.50 8.91
N ARG A 73 20.30 24.48 9.22
CA ARG A 73 20.51 25.43 10.32
C ARG A 73 20.42 24.78 11.70
N GLU A 74 19.52 23.82 11.89
CA GLU A 74 19.31 23.19 13.20
C GLU A 74 20.44 22.21 13.56
N PHE A 75 20.96 21.47 12.58
CA PHE A 75 22.01 20.47 12.82
C PHE A 75 23.42 20.92 12.42
N ASP A 76 23.56 22.16 11.93
CA ASP A 76 24.83 22.73 11.45
C ASP A 76 25.50 21.82 10.40
N ILE A 77 24.72 21.45 9.37
CA ILE A 77 25.15 20.57 8.27
C ILE A 77 25.12 21.30 6.92
N THR A 78 25.92 20.83 5.96
CA THR A 78 25.96 21.38 4.61
C THR A 78 24.75 20.94 3.77
N ALA A 79 24.47 21.67 2.70
CA ALA A 79 23.38 21.37 1.76
C ALA A 79 23.52 19.98 1.12
N ASP A 80 24.75 19.54 0.83
CA ASP A 80 24.98 18.19 0.29
C ASP A 80 24.55 17.10 1.27
N VAL A 81 24.79 17.33 2.57
CA VAL A 81 24.41 16.40 3.64
C VAL A 81 22.90 16.42 3.87
N SER A 82 22.24 17.58 3.81
CA SER A 82 20.78 17.67 3.95
C SER A 82 20.04 16.97 2.81
N LEU A 83 20.58 17.05 1.58
CA LEU A 83 20.04 16.41 0.39
C LEU A 83 20.03 14.87 0.51
N LEU A 84 20.95 14.28 1.29
CA LEU A 84 20.95 12.85 1.59
C LEU A 84 19.61 12.38 2.16
N GLY A 85 18.87 13.22 2.89
CA GLY A 85 17.56 12.89 3.41
C GLY A 85 16.55 12.53 2.32
N ILE A 86 16.60 13.23 1.16
CA ILE A 86 15.76 12.92 -0.01
C ILE A 86 16.30 11.68 -0.72
N SER A 87 17.61 11.62 -0.96
CA SER A 87 18.24 10.50 -1.67
C SER A 87 18.03 9.16 -0.95
N LEU A 88 18.16 9.13 0.37
CA LEU A 88 17.92 7.94 1.19
C LEU A 88 16.46 7.51 1.18
N TYR A 89 15.53 8.47 1.11
CA TYR A 89 14.11 8.15 0.95
C TYR A 89 13.87 7.46 -0.41
N VAL A 90 14.41 8.01 -1.50
CA VAL A 90 14.30 7.39 -2.83
C VAL A 90 14.95 6.01 -2.86
N LEU A 91 16.11 5.86 -2.21
CA LEU A 91 16.81 4.58 -2.08
C LEU A 91 15.96 3.53 -1.36
N GLY A 92 15.33 3.89 -0.24
CA GLY A 92 14.41 3.00 0.47
C GLY A 92 13.22 2.59 -0.41
N PHE A 93 12.66 3.54 -1.15
CA PHE A 93 11.57 3.28 -2.11
C PHE A 93 11.98 2.31 -3.22
N ALA A 94 13.23 2.34 -3.67
CA ALA A 94 13.73 1.44 -4.71
C ALA A 94 13.83 -0.02 -4.22
N PHE A 95 14.29 -0.25 -2.98
CA PHE A 95 14.46 -1.59 -2.43
C PHE A 95 13.18 -2.16 -1.82
N GLY A 96 12.27 -1.32 -1.35
CA GLY A 96 11.07 -1.76 -0.65
C GLY A 96 10.20 -2.77 -1.41
N PRO A 97 9.91 -2.58 -2.71
CA PRO A 97 9.12 -3.53 -3.49
C PRO A 97 9.74 -4.93 -3.59
N MET A 98 11.07 -5.06 -3.49
CA MET A 98 11.75 -6.36 -3.48
C MET A 98 11.39 -7.20 -2.26
N VAL A 99 11.05 -6.55 -1.13
CA VAL A 99 10.62 -7.21 0.11
C VAL A 99 9.10 -7.43 0.10
N TRP A 100 8.33 -6.37 -0.22
CA TRP A 100 6.89 -6.39 -0.05
C TRP A 100 6.13 -7.13 -1.15
N GLY A 101 6.66 -7.18 -2.37
CA GLY A 101 6.07 -7.94 -3.48
C GLY A 101 5.93 -9.42 -3.14
N PRO A 102 7.03 -10.15 -2.88
CA PRO A 102 6.98 -11.56 -2.50
C PRO A 102 6.19 -11.81 -1.21
N ALA A 103 6.32 -10.92 -0.21
CA ALA A 103 5.55 -11.04 1.04
C ALA A 103 4.03 -11.00 0.79
N SER A 104 3.57 -10.22 -0.18
CA SER A 104 2.15 -10.12 -0.52
C SER A 104 1.56 -11.38 -1.15
N GLU A 105 2.39 -12.18 -1.82
CA GLU A 105 2.00 -13.47 -2.39
C GLU A 105 1.97 -14.58 -1.31
N LEU A 106 2.95 -14.57 -0.39
CA LEU A 106 3.08 -15.61 0.64
C LEU A 106 2.08 -15.46 1.80
N TYR A 107 1.86 -14.22 2.25
CA TYR A 107 1.10 -13.92 3.47
C TYR A 107 -0.27 -13.29 3.21
N GLY A 108 -0.62 -13.11 1.94
CA GLY A 108 -1.76 -12.30 1.49
C GLY A 108 -1.41 -10.82 1.38
N LYS A 109 -2.29 -10.04 0.76
CA LYS A 109 -2.02 -8.64 0.42
C LYS A 109 -2.28 -7.71 1.59
N ARG A 110 -3.31 -7.99 2.41
CA ARG A 110 -3.70 -7.09 3.51
C ARG A 110 -2.63 -6.95 4.59
N ARG A 111 -2.03 -8.06 5.04
CA ARG A 111 -1.09 -8.03 6.20
C ARG A 111 0.21 -7.27 5.90
N PRO A 112 0.96 -7.59 4.82
CA PRO A 112 2.22 -6.91 4.52
C PRO A 112 2.01 -5.45 4.17
N LEU A 113 0.91 -5.13 3.46
CA LEU A 113 0.53 -3.77 3.14
C LEU A 113 0.45 -2.89 4.40
N TRP A 114 -0.42 -3.28 5.34
CA TRP A 114 -0.68 -2.47 6.52
C TRP A 114 0.43 -2.55 7.57
N ALA A 115 1.20 -3.64 7.61
CA ALA A 115 2.42 -3.70 8.41
C ALA A 115 3.44 -2.65 7.91
N GLY A 116 3.72 -2.63 6.60
CA GLY A 116 4.63 -1.63 6.02
C GLY A 116 4.13 -0.20 6.21
N TYR A 117 2.83 0.04 6.02
CA TYR A 117 2.23 1.37 6.24
C TYR A 117 2.33 1.84 7.70
N LEU A 118 2.08 0.94 8.65
CA LEU A 118 2.22 1.25 10.08
C LEU A 118 3.67 1.63 10.41
N PHE A 119 4.64 0.88 9.92
CA PHE A 119 6.05 1.22 10.12
C PHE A 119 6.44 2.53 9.45
N PHE A 120 5.90 2.83 8.27
CA PHE A 120 6.04 4.16 7.67
C PHE A 120 5.57 5.27 8.62
N CYS A 121 4.38 5.14 9.23
CA CYS A 121 3.91 6.11 10.22
C CYS A 121 4.82 6.20 11.45
N ILE A 122 5.33 5.07 11.95
CA ILE A 122 6.26 5.06 13.10
C ILE A 122 7.54 5.81 12.75
N PHE A 123 8.18 5.51 11.63
CA PHE A 123 9.43 6.17 11.25
C PHE A 123 9.22 7.63 10.83
N GLN A 124 8.05 7.98 10.31
CA GLN A 124 7.66 9.38 10.10
C GLN A 124 7.59 10.14 11.44
N ALA A 125 7.07 9.51 12.50
CA ALA A 125 7.09 10.07 13.86
C ALA A 125 8.53 10.22 14.38
N VAL A 126 9.38 9.19 14.17
CA VAL A 126 10.81 9.24 14.53
C VAL A 126 11.50 10.42 13.86
N SER A 127 11.26 10.65 12.56
CA SER A 127 11.82 11.80 11.86
C SER A 127 11.34 13.14 12.42
N ALA A 128 10.09 13.23 12.89
CA ALA A 128 9.55 14.46 13.49
C ALA A 128 10.21 14.80 14.85
N VAL A 129 10.59 13.78 15.63
CA VAL A 129 11.27 13.94 16.93
C VAL A 129 12.79 13.84 16.87
N ALA A 130 13.37 13.47 15.72
CA ALA A 130 14.80 13.21 15.57
C ALA A 130 15.63 14.42 16.00
N ARG A 131 16.55 14.22 16.94
CA ARG A 131 17.46 15.27 17.46
C ARG A 131 18.89 15.16 16.93
N SER A 132 19.11 14.24 16.00
CA SER A 132 20.40 14.09 15.31
C SER A 132 20.18 13.89 13.81
N PRO A 133 21.11 14.38 12.96
CA PRO A 133 21.01 14.21 11.52
C PRO A 133 21.04 12.73 11.12
N ALA A 134 21.87 11.91 11.79
CA ALA A 134 21.91 10.47 11.56
C ALA A 134 20.56 9.78 11.83
N ALA A 135 19.89 10.11 12.95
CA ALA A 135 18.56 9.54 13.24
C ALA A 135 17.52 9.99 12.21
N LEU A 136 17.60 11.24 11.75
CA LEU A 136 16.72 11.76 10.69
C LEU A 136 16.94 10.99 9.38
N PHE A 137 18.18 10.79 8.95
CA PHE A 137 18.50 10.10 7.70
C PHE A 137 18.19 8.61 7.72
N VAL A 138 18.50 7.93 8.83
CA VAL A 138 18.14 6.51 9.00
C VAL A 138 16.62 6.34 9.02
N SER A 139 15.88 7.21 9.73
CA SER A 139 14.42 7.15 9.71
C SER A 139 13.84 7.45 8.33
N ARG A 140 14.43 8.37 7.55
CA ARG A 140 14.06 8.63 6.14
C ARG A 140 14.22 7.40 5.24
N PHE A 141 15.32 6.66 5.37
CA PHE A 141 15.51 5.42 4.62
C PHE A 141 14.49 4.34 5.04
N LEU A 142 14.35 4.11 6.34
CA LEU A 142 13.48 3.05 6.87
C LEU A 142 11.99 3.32 6.62
N GLN A 143 11.53 4.57 6.76
CA GLN A 143 10.15 4.90 6.44
C GLN A 143 9.82 4.65 4.98
N ALA A 144 10.76 4.92 4.07
CA ALA A 144 10.60 4.72 2.65
C ALA A 144 10.58 3.23 2.29
N LEU A 145 11.56 2.48 2.82
CA LEU A 145 11.69 1.04 2.63
C LEU A 145 10.43 0.30 3.07
N LEU A 146 9.89 0.67 4.23
CA LEU A 146 8.73 0.01 4.82
C LEU A 146 7.42 0.54 4.22
N GLY A 147 7.33 1.84 3.91
CA GLY A 147 6.19 2.48 3.29
C GLY A 147 5.96 2.09 1.82
N ALA A 148 7.00 1.61 1.13
CA ALA A 148 6.91 1.10 -0.24
C ALA A 148 5.97 -0.13 -0.37
N SER A 149 5.49 -0.70 0.74
CA SER A 149 4.45 -1.73 0.72
C SER A 149 3.20 -1.30 -0.05
N THR A 150 2.82 -0.02 0.01
CA THR A 150 1.66 0.48 -0.74
C THR A 150 1.94 0.50 -2.24
N LEU A 151 3.15 0.90 -2.66
CA LEU A 151 3.50 0.89 -4.07
C LEU A 151 3.51 -0.53 -4.66
N ALA A 152 4.07 -1.49 -3.91
CA ALA A 152 4.23 -2.86 -4.39
C ALA A 152 2.91 -3.63 -4.47
N ILE A 153 1.95 -3.35 -3.57
CA ILE A 153 0.80 -4.23 -3.37
C ILE A 153 -0.50 -3.69 -4.01
N MET A 154 -0.69 -2.37 -4.10
CA MET A 154 -1.99 -1.78 -4.43
C MET A 154 -2.46 -2.09 -5.86
N SER A 155 -1.58 -2.00 -6.85
CA SER A 155 -1.93 -2.29 -8.25
C SER A 155 -2.37 -3.75 -8.40
N GLY A 156 -1.64 -4.69 -7.79
CA GLY A 156 -2.01 -6.10 -7.74
C GLY A 156 -3.29 -6.37 -6.96
N MET A 157 -3.58 -5.58 -5.92
CA MET A 157 -4.82 -5.69 -5.14
C MET A 157 -6.06 -5.31 -5.95
N PHE A 158 -6.01 -4.27 -6.79
CA PHE A 158 -7.16 -3.84 -7.58
C PHE A 158 -7.62 -4.90 -8.59
N VAL A 159 -6.67 -5.68 -9.11
CA VAL A 159 -6.94 -6.80 -10.03
C VAL A 159 -7.77 -7.91 -9.39
N ASP A 160 -7.70 -8.08 -8.06
CA ASP A 160 -8.39 -9.17 -7.39
C ASP A 160 -9.92 -9.00 -7.40
N PHE A 161 -10.41 -7.76 -7.32
CA PHE A 161 -11.83 -7.46 -7.14
C PHE A 161 -12.48 -6.68 -8.29
N LEU A 162 -11.70 -5.99 -9.13
CA LEU A 162 -12.19 -5.37 -10.36
C LEU A 162 -12.13 -6.39 -11.49
N THR A 163 -13.30 -6.84 -11.96
CA THR A 163 -13.42 -7.85 -13.02
C THR A 163 -13.33 -7.25 -14.41
N ASP A 164 -13.83 -6.02 -14.58
CA ASP A 164 -13.85 -5.30 -15.85
C ASP A 164 -12.46 -4.72 -16.17
N PRO A 165 -11.87 -5.01 -17.35
CA PRO A 165 -10.57 -4.47 -17.76
C PRO A 165 -10.52 -2.95 -17.75
N THR A 166 -11.59 -2.26 -18.16
CA THR A 166 -11.66 -0.80 -18.20
C THR A 166 -11.58 -0.21 -16.79
N SER A 167 -12.37 -0.75 -15.86
CA SER A 167 -12.37 -0.32 -14.45
C SER A 167 -11.01 -0.55 -13.78
N ARG A 168 -10.33 -1.66 -14.08
CA ARG A 168 -8.95 -1.93 -13.62
C ARG A 168 -7.96 -0.89 -14.15
N GLY A 169 -8.06 -0.54 -15.43
CA GLY A 169 -7.25 0.49 -16.06
C GLY A 169 -7.45 1.85 -15.39
N ILE A 170 -8.70 2.26 -15.17
CA ILE A 170 -9.05 3.52 -14.51
C ILE A 170 -8.51 3.55 -13.06
N ALA A 171 -8.70 2.47 -12.30
CA ALA A 171 -8.20 2.38 -10.93
C ALA A 171 -6.66 2.47 -10.87
N THR A 172 -5.96 1.81 -11.79
CA THR A 172 -4.51 1.85 -11.88
C THR A 172 -4.02 3.24 -12.31
N ALA A 173 -4.71 3.89 -13.26
CA ALA A 173 -4.40 5.25 -13.68
C ALA A 173 -4.61 6.27 -12.56
N ALA A 174 -5.71 6.16 -11.80
CA ALA A 174 -5.99 7.01 -10.64
C ALA A 174 -4.92 6.83 -9.55
N PHE A 175 -4.48 5.60 -9.31
CA PHE A 175 -3.38 5.30 -8.41
C PHE A 175 -2.06 5.91 -8.89
N SER A 176 -1.70 5.76 -10.16
CA SER A 176 -0.50 6.38 -10.72
C SER A 176 -0.55 7.90 -10.59
N LEU A 177 -1.70 8.52 -10.86
CA LEU A 177 -1.91 9.95 -10.64
C LEU A 177 -1.63 10.33 -9.18
N ALA A 178 -2.17 9.59 -8.22
CA ALA A 178 -1.93 9.81 -6.80
C ALA A 178 -0.43 9.70 -6.44
N VAL A 179 0.29 8.73 -7.03
CA VAL A 179 1.73 8.56 -6.83
C VAL A 179 2.52 9.78 -7.34
N PHE A 180 2.20 10.31 -8.53
CA PHE A 180 2.91 11.44 -9.14
C PHE A 180 2.49 12.81 -8.60
N CYS A 181 1.23 12.96 -8.18
CA CYS A 181 0.76 14.19 -7.54
C CYS A 181 1.45 14.44 -6.19
N GLY A 182 1.84 13.39 -5.44
CA GLY A 182 2.53 13.54 -4.17
C GLY A 182 3.84 14.36 -4.29
N PRO A 183 4.79 13.94 -5.14
CA PRO A 183 6.04 14.64 -5.39
C PRO A 183 5.84 16.06 -5.90
N ALA A 184 4.85 16.29 -6.76
CA ALA A 184 4.52 17.61 -7.29
C ALA A 184 3.97 18.57 -6.21
N ALA A 185 3.10 18.08 -5.33
CA ALA A 185 2.48 18.89 -4.29
C ALA A 185 3.39 19.12 -3.07
N GLY A 186 4.29 18.19 -2.76
CA GLY A 186 5.09 18.22 -1.53
C GLY A 186 5.96 19.46 -1.35
N PRO A 187 6.74 19.95 -2.33
CA PRO A 187 7.56 21.15 -2.16
C PRO A 187 6.71 22.40 -1.93
N ILE A 188 5.56 22.51 -2.62
CA ILE A 188 4.66 23.66 -2.49
C ILE A 188 4.10 23.73 -1.07
N VAL A 189 3.51 22.63 -0.60
CA VAL A 189 2.93 22.55 0.74
C VAL A 189 4.02 22.58 1.82
N GLY A 190 5.12 21.86 1.60
CA GLY A 190 6.26 21.76 2.52
C GLY A 190 6.90 23.12 2.79
N ASN A 191 7.16 23.91 1.74
CA ASN A 191 7.69 25.26 1.88
C ASN A 191 6.71 26.19 2.61
N ALA A 192 5.43 26.18 2.21
CA ALA A 192 4.42 27.05 2.81
C ALA A 192 4.21 26.75 4.31
N VAL A 193 4.06 25.47 4.68
CA VAL A 193 3.82 25.07 6.07
C VAL A 193 5.07 25.31 6.92
N THR A 194 6.26 25.01 6.38
CA THR A 194 7.51 25.17 7.11
C THR A 194 7.84 26.64 7.40
N ALA A 195 7.51 27.54 6.47
CA ALA A 195 7.71 28.97 6.67
C ALA A 195 6.93 29.54 7.87
N HIS A 196 5.75 29.00 8.17
CA HIS A 196 4.88 29.49 9.25
C HIS A 196 4.99 28.68 10.55
N LEU A 197 5.17 27.36 10.46
CA LEU A 197 5.07 26.45 11.61
C LEU A 197 6.38 25.74 11.95
N GLY A 198 7.40 25.85 11.10
CA GLY A 198 8.65 25.10 11.21
C GLY A 198 8.53 23.64 10.76
N TRP A 199 9.68 23.04 10.44
CA TRP A 199 9.73 21.72 9.78
C TRP A 199 9.27 20.56 10.67
N ARG A 200 9.53 20.64 11.99
CA ARG A 200 9.08 19.61 12.95
C ARG A 200 7.57 19.52 13.04
N ARG A 201 6.87 20.66 13.08
CA ARG A 201 5.41 20.69 13.09
C ARG A 201 4.85 20.25 11.75
N ALA A 202 5.47 20.65 10.64
CA ALA A 202 5.13 20.15 9.31
C ALA A 202 5.23 18.62 9.23
N ALA A 203 6.28 18.02 9.79
CA ALA A 203 6.46 16.56 9.83
C ALA A 203 5.37 15.85 10.65
N TRP A 204 4.95 16.43 11.79
CA TRP A 204 3.81 15.94 12.58
C TRP A 204 2.48 16.06 11.84
N ILE A 205 2.27 17.15 11.09
CA ILE A 205 1.08 17.32 10.26
C ILE A 205 1.04 16.25 9.16
N THR A 206 2.15 15.99 8.48
CA THR A 206 2.25 14.89 7.51
C THR A 206 1.90 13.56 8.15
N LEU A 207 2.45 13.26 9.34
CA LEU A 207 2.11 12.04 10.08
C LEU A 207 0.62 11.94 10.38
N LEU A 208 0.00 13.02 10.87
CA LEU A 208 -1.42 13.03 11.22
C LEU A 208 -2.29 12.69 10.01
N PHE A 209 -2.05 13.34 8.87
CA PHE A 209 -2.78 13.06 7.63
C PHE A 209 -2.56 11.62 7.16
N SER A 210 -1.31 11.15 7.14
CA SER A 210 -0.99 9.75 6.82
C SER A 210 -1.71 8.77 7.74
N ALA A 211 -1.68 9.00 9.06
CA ALA A 211 -2.30 8.12 10.04
C ALA A 211 -3.82 8.06 9.88
N VAL A 212 -4.49 9.21 9.70
CA VAL A 212 -5.96 9.26 9.52
C VAL A 212 -6.37 8.55 8.24
N ILE A 213 -5.72 8.86 7.12
CA ILE A 213 -6.03 8.24 5.82
C ILE A 213 -5.74 6.75 5.86
N GLY A 214 -4.58 6.36 6.39
CA GLY A 214 -4.18 4.96 6.54
C GLY A 214 -5.12 4.18 7.44
N LEU A 215 -5.59 4.77 8.54
CA LEU A 215 -6.53 4.13 9.45
C LEU A 215 -7.88 3.90 8.78
N CYS A 216 -8.40 4.91 8.07
CA CYS A 216 -9.62 4.77 7.26
C CYS A 216 -9.47 3.65 6.22
N ALA A 217 -8.35 3.65 5.48
CA ALA A 217 -8.06 2.65 4.47
C ALA A 217 -7.89 1.25 5.08
N PHE A 218 -7.29 1.11 6.25
CA PHE A 218 -7.12 -0.15 6.98
C PHE A 218 -8.46 -0.81 7.34
N TYR A 219 -9.41 -0.02 7.83
CA TYR A 219 -10.74 -0.55 8.19
C TYR A 219 -11.56 -0.91 6.96
N VAL A 220 -11.45 -0.14 5.87
CA VAL A 220 -12.22 -0.36 4.64
C VAL A 220 -11.68 -1.51 3.79
N THR A 221 -10.38 -1.83 3.88
CA THR A 221 -9.69 -2.76 2.96
C THR A 221 -9.55 -4.17 3.51
N PRO A 222 -10.49 -5.11 3.27
CA PRO A 222 -10.37 -6.53 3.63
C PRO A 222 -9.23 -7.23 2.87
N GLU A 223 -8.97 -8.49 3.22
CA GLU A 223 -8.12 -9.35 2.39
C GLU A 223 -8.77 -9.52 1.00
N THR A 224 -7.98 -9.31 -0.06
CA THR A 224 -8.46 -9.38 -1.46
C THR A 224 -7.96 -10.62 -2.19
N SER A 225 -6.88 -11.25 -1.72
CA SER A 225 -6.32 -12.44 -2.38
C SER A 225 -7.25 -13.65 -2.22
N GLU A 226 -7.84 -14.10 -3.33
CA GLU A 226 -8.70 -15.29 -3.41
C GLU A 226 -8.00 -16.54 -2.86
N ALA A 227 -6.75 -16.78 -3.28
CA ALA A 227 -5.93 -17.88 -2.78
C ALA A 227 -5.75 -17.81 -1.24
N THR A 228 -5.51 -16.62 -0.70
CA THR A 228 -5.34 -16.45 0.75
C THR A 228 -6.64 -16.70 1.51
N ILE A 229 -7.78 -16.25 0.97
CA ILE A 229 -9.09 -16.44 1.60
C ILE A 229 -9.45 -17.93 1.64
N LEU A 230 -9.29 -18.64 0.52
CA LEU A 230 -9.57 -20.08 0.43
C LEU A 230 -8.62 -20.90 1.32
N ARG A 231 -7.33 -20.55 1.35
CA ARG A 231 -6.36 -21.19 2.26
C ARG A 231 -6.76 -21.05 3.73
N ARG A 232 -7.21 -19.86 4.15
CA ARG A 232 -7.68 -19.63 5.53
C ARG A 232 -8.97 -20.41 5.84
N ARG A 233 -9.86 -20.59 4.85
CA ARG A 233 -11.06 -21.44 5.01
C ARG A 233 -10.68 -22.90 5.16
N ALA A 234 -9.79 -23.41 4.32
CA ALA A 234 -9.30 -24.77 4.42
C ALA A 234 -8.70 -25.05 5.80
N GLN A 235 -7.79 -24.19 6.28
CA GLN A 235 -7.19 -24.34 7.60
C GLN A 235 -8.21 -24.44 8.75
N LYS A 236 -9.36 -23.76 8.66
CA LYS A 236 -10.43 -23.83 9.66
C LYS A 236 -11.24 -25.12 9.63
N LEU A 237 -11.24 -25.85 8.51
CA LEU A 237 -11.91 -27.15 8.39
C LEU A 237 -11.02 -28.30 8.87
N TRP A 238 -9.70 -28.07 8.92
CA TRP A 238 -8.71 -29.03 9.44
C TRP A 238 -8.45 -28.90 10.95
N MET A 239 -8.97 -27.84 11.59
CA MET A 239 -8.89 -27.61 13.05
C MET A 239 -10.23 -27.92 13.70
#